data_AF-A0A0R2PYY4-F1
#
_entry.id   AF-A0A0R2PYY4-F1
#
_cell.length_a   1.000
_cell.length_b   1.000
_cell.length_c   1.000
_cell.angle_alpha   90.00
_cell.angle_beta   90.00
_cell.angle_gamma   90.00
#
_symmetry.space_group_name_H-M   'P 1'
#
loop_
_entity.id
_entity.type
_entity.pdbx_description
1 polymer ?
#
loop_
_entity_poly.entity_id
_entity_poly.type
_entity_poly.pdbx_seq_one_letter_code
_entity_poly.pdbx_strand_id
1 'polypeptide(L)'
;MATLSLLPVWAFLYLLAVSPVVREESGPMATGAAVYGACASCHGANGQGGAGRVLHEGEVLKTFPNIEDMLNYVYTGSQPFVAAGLSVYGDPNREGGAHAPLSYNGNAMPAQGEKWGGGLTDYEVLGVVCHERYAIGGADPKSEQWSSEYATWCSPESEIYAALQAGAVDYDTLAESFAMLEVPPRAVGTEARPSTK
;
A
#
# COMPACT_ATOMS: atom_id res chain seq x y z
N MET A 1 -6.37 -44.54 -40.50
CA MET A 1 -5.77 -44.62 -39.15
C MET A 1 -4.90 -43.39 -38.88
N ALA A 2 -5.50 -42.20 -38.76
CA ALA A 2 -4.77 -40.96 -38.49
C ALA A 2 -5.29 -40.21 -37.24
N THR A 3 -6.42 -40.67 -36.67
CA THR A 3 -7.08 -40.05 -35.51
C THR A 3 -6.41 -40.40 -34.19
N LEU A 4 -5.84 -41.60 -34.04
CA LEU A 4 -5.09 -41.96 -32.82
C LEU A 4 -3.76 -41.20 -32.70
N SER A 5 -3.12 -40.83 -33.81
CA SER A 5 -1.83 -40.13 -33.84
C SER A 5 -1.90 -38.70 -33.31
N LEU A 6 -3.10 -38.12 -33.29
CA LEU A 6 -3.38 -36.78 -32.78
C LEU A 6 -3.62 -36.76 -31.26
N LEU A 7 -3.90 -37.92 -30.63
CA LEU A 7 -4.15 -37.99 -29.19
C LEU A 7 -2.94 -37.60 -28.34
N PRO A 8 -1.70 -38.00 -28.65
CA PRO A 8 -0.53 -37.57 -27.87
C PRO A 8 -0.26 -36.07 -27.98
N VAL A 9 -0.46 -35.51 -29.18
CA VAL A 9 -0.29 -34.07 -29.44
C VAL A 9 -1.38 -33.27 -28.75
N TRP A 10 -2.64 -33.69 -28.87
CA TRP A 10 -3.76 -33.07 -28.16
C TRP A 10 -3.61 -33.18 -26.65
N ALA A 11 -3.20 -34.33 -26.12
CA ALA A 11 -2.97 -34.52 -24.70
C ALA A 11 -1.84 -33.63 -24.19
N PHE A 12 -0.76 -33.47 -24.97
CA PHE A 12 0.32 -32.54 -24.63
C PHE A 12 -0.15 -31.08 -24.63
N LEU A 13 -0.89 -30.65 -25.65
CA LEU A 13 -1.46 -29.29 -25.72
C LEU A 13 -2.49 -29.04 -24.61
N TYR A 14 -3.31 -30.05 -24.29
CA TYR A 14 -4.26 -30.02 -23.19
C TYR A 14 -3.52 -29.93 -21.85
N LEU A 15 -2.47 -30.72 -21.64
CA LEU A 15 -1.64 -30.63 -20.44
C LEU A 15 -0.97 -29.26 -20.33
N LEU A 16 -0.48 -28.67 -21.42
CA LEU A 16 0.05 -27.29 -21.38
C LEU A 16 -1.03 -26.25 -21.08
N ALA A 17 -2.23 -26.40 -21.63
CA ALA A 17 -3.34 -25.47 -21.40
C ALA A 17 -3.96 -25.58 -19.99
N VAL A 18 -3.93 -26.78 -19.41
CA VAL A 18 -4.47 -27.07 -18.07
C VAL A 18 -3.38 -27.11 -17.01
N SER A 19 -2.11 -27.03 -17.40
CA SER A 19 -1.00 -26.80 -16.48
C SER A 19 -1.32 -25.53 -15.72
N PRO A 20 -1.44 -25.58 -14.38
CA PRO A 20 -1.68 -24.39 -13.60
C PRO A 20 -0.48 -23.49 -13.84
N VAL A 21 -0.71 -22.37 -14.53
CA VAL A 21 0.17 -21.22 -14.38
C VAL A 21 0.05 -20.92 -12.90
N VAL A 22 1.10 -21.22 -12.13
CA VAL A 22 1.22 -20.71 -10.78
C VAL A 22 1.26 -19.20 -10.97
N ARG A 23 0.09 -18.56 -10.91
CA ARG A 23 0.01 -17.15 -10.59
C ARG A 23 0.58 -17.10 -9.19
N GLU A 24 1.88 -16.79 -9.12
CA GLU A 24 2.43 -16.16 -7.95
C GLU A 24 1.40 -15.10 -7.54
N GLU A 25 0.95 -15.15 -6.29
CA GLU A 25 0.18 -14.06 -5.70
C GLU A 25 1.05 -12.81 -5.89
N SER A 26 0.80 -12.07 -6.96
CA SER A 26 1.69 -11.05 -7.48
C SER A 26 0.98 -9.71 -7.48
N GLY A 27 1.79 -8.66 -7.36
CA GLY A 27 1.29 -7.30 -7.22
C GLY A 27 1.16 -6.83 -5.76
N PRO A 28 0.69 -5.59 -5.58
CA PRO A 28 0.80 -4.86 -4.31
C PRO A 28 0.12 -5.56 -3.13
N MET A 29 -1.06 -6.16 -3.34
CA MET A 29 -1.80 -6.81 -2.25
C MET A 29 -1.05 -8.01 -1.64
N ALA A 30 -0.37 -8.80 -2.48
CA ALA A 30 0.37 -9.96 -2.04
C ALA A 30 1.69 -9.57 -1.37
N THR A 31 2.42 -8.61 -1.96
CA THR A 31 3.61 -8.01 -1.33
C THR A 31 3.26 -7.42 0.02
N GLY A 32 2.15 -6.69 0.12
CA GLY A 32 1.70 -6.11 1.37
C GLY A 32 1.34 -7.13 2.44
N ALA A 33 0.66 -8.22 2.07
CA ALA A 33 0.36 -9.30 2.99
C ALA A 33 1.64 -9.95 3.56
N ALA A 34 2.68 -10.12 2.74
CA ALA A 34 3.96 -10.65 3.17
C ALA A 34 4.69 -9.69 4.14
N VAL A 35 4.67 -8.39 3.87
CA VAL A 35 5.31 -7.36 4.68
C VAL A 35 4.58 -7.12 6.01
N TYR A 36 3.24 -7.18 6.02
CA TYR A 36 2.42 -6.82 7.18
C TYR A 36 2.73 -7.63 8.45
N GLY A 37 3.35 -8.81 8.34
CA GLY A 37 3.78 -9.61 9.49
C GLY A 37 4.64 -8.83 10.49
N ALA A 38 5.48 -7.90 10.04
CA ALA A 38 6.26 -7.02 10.92
C ALA A 38 5.38 -5.96 11.61
N CYS A 39 4.42 -5.38 10.88
CA CYS A 39 3.49 -4.37 11.37
C CYS A 39 2.50 -4.93 12.40
N ALA A 40 2.10 -6.20 12.24
CA ALA A 40 1.15 -6.89 13.11
C ALA A 40 1.61 -7.00 14.57
N SER A 41 2.92 -6.92 14.84
CA SER A 41 3.46 -6.93 16.21
C SER A 41 2.94 -5.74 17.06
N CYS A 42 2.68 -4.60 16.41
CA CYS A 42 2.14 -3.40 17.04
C CYS A 42 0.66 -3.19 16.73
N HIS A 43 0.26 -3.39 15.47
CA HIS A 43 -1.08 -3.10 14.98
C HIS A 43 -2.05 -4.29 15.07
N GLY A 44 -1.56 -5.46 15.50
CA GLY A 44 -2.34 -6.70 15.60
C GLY A 44 -2.50 -7.40 14.24
N ALA A 45 -2.67 -8.72 14.26
CA ALA A 45 -2.79 -9.54 13.06
C ALA A 45 -3.95 -9.13 12.13
N ASN A 46 -5.04 -8.61 12.70
CA ASN A 46 -6.20 -8.13 11.96
C ASN A 46 -6.32 -6.60 12.01
N GLY A 47 -5.26 -5.87 12.36
CA GLY A 47 -5.29 -4.41 12.50
C GLY A 47 -6.06 -3.91 13.73
N GLN A 48 -6.33 -4.76 14.72
CA GLN A 48 -7.10 -4.40 15.92
C GLN A 48 -6.35 -3.50 16.91
N GLY A 49 -5.10 -3.14 16.62
CA GLY A 49 -4.23 -2.34 17.47
C GLY A 49 -3.63 -3.13 18.64
N GLY A 50 -2.96 -2.38 19.52
CA GLY A 50 -2.25 -2.91 20.68
C GLY A 50 -1.20 -1.91 21.14
N ALA A 51 0.05 -2.16 20.77
CA ALA A 51 1.13 -1.17 20.94
C ALA A 51 1.04 -0.03 19.91
N GLY A 52 0.50 -0.33 18.72
CA GLY A 52 0.14 0.62 17.67
C GLY A 52 -1.37 0.88 17.62
N ARG A 53 -1.76 1.93 16.88
CA ARG A 53 -3.17 2.31 16.69
C ARG A 53 -3.95 1.24 15.92
N VAL A 54 -5.28 1.23 16.12
CA VAL A 54 -6.20 0.41 15.33
C VAL A 54 -6.17 0.86 13.86
N LEU A 55 -6.12 -0.11 12.95
CA LEU A 55 -6.16 0.09 11.50
C LEU A 55 -7.47 -0.40 10.88
N HIS A 56 -8.10 -1.43 11.46
CA HIS A 56 -9.28 -2.06 10.90
C HIS A 56 -10.56 -1.24 11.05
N GLU A 57 -11.68 -1.75 10.51
CA GLU A 57 -13.02 -1.15 10.66
C GLU A 57 -13.07 0.33 10.20
N GLY A 58 -12.32 0.65 9.16
CA GLY A 58 -12.23 1.98 8.58
C GLY A 58 -11.37 2.98 9.37
N GLU A 59 -10.78 2.60 10.50
CA GLU A 59 -10.00 3.54 11.34
C GLU A 59 -8.78 4.09 10.62
N VAL A 60 -8.11 3.27 9.78
CA VAL A 60 -7.00 3.73 8.93
C VAL A 60 -7.50 4.67 7.83
N LEU A 61 -8.68 4.43 7.25
CA LEU A 61 -9.25 5.23 6.17
C LEU A 61 -9.73 6.59 6.67
N LYS A 62 -10.28 6.65 7.90
CA LYS A 62 -10.58 7.92 8.59
C LYS A 62 -9.32 8.72 8.85
N THR A 63 -8.21 8.05 9.16
CA THR A 63 -6.93 8.71 9.43
C THR A 63 -6.30 9.21 8.14
N PHE A 64 -6.32 8.41 7.08
CA PHE A 64 -5.72 8.72 5.79
C PHE A 64 -6.76 8.58 4.67
N PRO A 65 -7.58 9.61 4.42
CA PRO A 65 -8.53 9.58 3.31
C PRO A 65 -7.81 9.38 1.97
N ASN A 66 -6.64 10.00 1.80
CA ASN A 66 -5.80 9.85 0.63
C ASN A 66 -4.66 8.86 0.92
N ILE A 67 -4.44 7.89 0.03
CA ILE A 67 -3.37 6.89 0.15
C ILE A 67 -1.98 7.53 0.25
N GLU A 68 -1.73 8.64 -0.43
CA GLU A 68 -0.43 9.31 -0.46
C GLU A 68 0.02 9.81 0.91
N ASP A 69 -0.92 10.25 1.74
CA ASP A 69 -0.63 10.69 3.10
C ASP A 69 -0.26 9.51 4.01
N MET A 70 -0.87 8.35 3.77
CA MET A 70 -0.52 7.10 4.44
C MET A 70 0.86 6.62 4.02
N LEU A 71 1.15 6.63 2.71
CA LEU A 71 2.45 6.27 2.15
C LEU A 71 3.56 7.13 2.76
N ASN A 72 3.37 8.46 2.81
CA ASN A 72 4.33 9.36 3.43
C ASN A 72 4.54 9.03 4.92
N TYR A 73 3.47 8.88 5.69
CA TYR A 73 3.58 8.60 7.12
C TYR A 73 4.24 7.24 7.42
N VAL A 74 3.90 6.19 6.67
CA VAL A 74 4.52 4.86 6.80
C VAL A 74 6.00 4.92 6.40
N TYR A 75 6.32 5.61 5.31
CA TYR A 75 7.68 5.78 4.83
C TYR A 75 8.56 6.50 5.87
N THR A 76 8.13 7.67 6.34
CA THR A 76 8.94 8.53 7.21
C THR A 76 8.88 8.14 8.68
N GLY A 77 7.79 7.51 9.12
CA GLY A 77 7.48 7.32 10.53
C GLY A 77 7.14 8.65 11.24
N SER A 78 6.88 8.53 12.54
CA SER A 78 6.32 9.63 13.35
C SER A 78 7.34 10.67 13.83
N GLN A 79 8.60 10.29 14.04
CA GLN A 79 9.63 11.21 14.56
C GLN A 79 9.96 12.35 13.60
N PRO A 80 10.10 12.13 12.27
CA PRO A 80 10.28 13.22 11.33
C PRO A 80 9.15 14.24 11.33
N PHE A 81 7.90 13.83 11.56
CA PHE A 81 6.78 14.77 11.71
C PHE A 81 6.95 15.67 12.94
N VAL A 82 7.41 15.13 14.07
CA VAL A 82 7.76 15.93 15.27
C VAL A 82 8.86 16.92 14.94
N ALA A 83 9.94 16.46 14.29
CA ALA A 83 11.08 17.30 13.94
C ALA A 83 10.72 18.44 12.99
N ALA A 84 9.78 18.21 12.07
CA ALA A 84 9.23 19.21 11.16
C ALA A 84 8.23 20.17 11.82
N GLY A 85 7.92 20.00 13.11
CA GLY A 85 6.94 20.82 13.83
C GLY A 85 5.49 20.58 13.41
N LEU A 86 5.21 19.43 12.78
CA LEU A 86 3.87 19.06 12.35
C LEU A 86 3.07 18.49 13.52
N SER A 87 1.98 19.15 13.89
CA SER A 87 1.14 18.74 15.01
C SER A 87 0.14 17.65 14.65
N VAL A 88 -0.04 17.35 13.37
CA VAL A 88 -1.00 16.37 12.85
C VAL A 88 -0.39 15.61 11.69
N TYR A 89 -0.72 14.32 11.58
CA TYR A 89 -0.57 13.51 10.38
C TYR A 89 -1.93 12.98 9.94
N GLY A 90 -2.12 12.77 8.63
CA GLY A 90 -3.41 12.38 8.09
C GLY A 90 -4.45 13.51 8.17
N ASP A 91 -5.73 13.13 8.21
CA ASP A 91 -6.84 14.08 8.18
C ASP A 91 -6.93 14.94 9.47
N PRO A 92 -6.75 16.27 9.38
CA PRO A 92 -6.96 17.17 10.52
C PRO A 92 -8.42 17.26 10.97
N ASN A 93 -9.37 16.83 10.14
CA ASN A 93 -10.80 16.80 10.43
C ASN A 93 -11.32 15.38 10.73
N ARG A 94 -10.41 14.43 11.00
CA ARG A 94 -10.74 13.03 11.28
C ARG A 94 -11.85 12.92 12.34
N GLU A 95 -12.87 12.12 12.04
CA GLU A 95 -13.88 11.76 13.03
C GLU A 95 -13.24 11.07 14.25
N GLY A 96 -13.55 11.55 15.46
CA GLY A 96 -12.87 11.11 16.68
C GLY A 96 -11.56 11.86 16.98
N GLY A 97 -11.20 12.86 16.17
CA GLY A 97 -10.10 13.78 16.39
C GLY A 97 -8.86 13.47 15.54
N ALA A 98 -8.17 14.53 15.13
CA ALA A 98 -6.91 14.43 14.40
C ALA A 98 -5.85 13.68 15.21
N HIS A 99 -5.03 12.90 14.53
CA HIS A 99 -3.91 12.22 15.17
C HIS A 99 -2.64 13.10 15.13
N ALA A 100 -2.04 13.27 16.31
CA ALA A 100 -0.74 13.94 16.44
C ALA A 100 0.40 12.92 16.53
N PRO A 101 1.61 13.23 16.05
CA PRO A 101 2.79 12.37 16.25
C PRO A 101 3.00 12.06 17.74
N LEU A 102 3.39 10.81 18.05
CA LEU A 102 3.62 10.32 19.43
C LEU A 102 2.41 10.39 20.39
N SER A 103 1.22 10.75 19.90
CA SER A 103 0.03 10.89 20.76
C SER A 103 -0.61 9.57 21.16
N TYR A 104 -0.24 8.46 20.50
CA TYR A 104 -0.61 7.13 20.96
C TYR A 104 0.45 6.63 21.91
N ASN A 105 0.10 6.44 23.18
CA ASN A 105 0.92 5.84 24.25
C ASN A 105 2.39 6.35 24.39
N GLY A 106 2.75 7.47 23.75
CA GLY A 106 4.11 8.00 23.71
C GLY A 106 5.07 7.27 22.76
N ASN A 107 4.66 6.15 22.15
CA ASN A 107 5.55 5.37 21.28
C ASN A 107 5.60 5.97 19.87
N ALA A 108 6.80 5.95 19.30
CA ALA A 108 6.99 6.30 17.90
C ALA A 108 6.54 5.16 16.99
N MET A 109 5.78 5.48 15.95
CA MET A 109 5.76 4.64 14.76
C MET A 109 7.14 4.77 14.08
N PRO A 110 7.89 3.67 13.92
CA PRO A 110 9.19 3.68 13.26
C PRO A 110 9.03 3.92 11.76
N ALA A 111 10.03 4.57 11.16
CA ALA A 111 10.10 4.74 9.72
C ALA A 111 10.30 3.40 9.02
N GLN A 112 9.62 3.21 7.89
CA GLN A 112 9.77 2.00 7.07
C GLN A 112 10.62 2.23 5.82
N GLY A 113 10.66 3.48 5.32
CA GLY A 113 11.43 3.85 4.14
C GLY A 113 12.94 3.95 4.39
N GLU A 114 13.71 3.56 3.39
CA GLU A 114 15.19 3.49 3.44
C GLU A 114 15.85 4.80 3.89
N LYS A 115 15.37 5.95 3.38
CA LYS A 115 15.93 7.28 3.69
C LYS A 115 15.96 7.59 5.20
N TRP A 116 15.02 7.02 5.95
CA TRP A 116 14.89 7.20 7.39
C TRP A 116 15.38 6.00 8.21
N GLY A 117 16.15 5.11 7.58
CA GLY A 117 16.73 3.92 8.21
C GLY A 117 15.76 2.74 8.32
N GLY A 118 14.61 2.81 7.65
CA GLY A 118 13.72 1.67 7.47
C GLY A 118 14.25 0.66 6.45
N GLY A 119 13.69 -0.54 6.44
CA GLY A 119 14.16 -1.65 5.59
C GLY A 119 13.33 -1.93 4.35
N LEU A 120 12.24 -1.16 4.12
CA LEU A 120 11.35 -1.38 2.99
C LEU A 120 11.71 -0.48 1.81
N THR A 121 11.63 -1.04 0.62
CA THR A 121 11.63 -0.31 -0.65
C THR A 121 10.30 0.40 -0.88
N ASP A 122 10.26 1.38 -1.80
CA ASP A 122 9.04 2.15 -2.09
C ASP A 122 7.87 1.28 -2.57
N TYR A 123 8.13 0.22 -3.34
CA TYR A 123 7.07 -0.69 -3.80
C TYR A 123 6.57 -1.61 -2.67
N GLU A 124 7.43 -1.98 -1.71
CA GLU A 124 7.02 -2.72 -0.51
C GLU A 124 6.19 -1.87 0.44
N VAL A 125 6.57 -0.58 0.62
CA VAL A 125 5.76 0.39 1.37
C VAL A 125 4.39 0.57 0.69
N LEU A 126 4.34 0.68 -0.64
CA LEU A 126 3.06 0.75 -1.35
C LEU A 126 2.24 -0.54 -1.16
N GLY A 127 2.89 -1.70 -1.27
CA GLY A 127 2.25 -2.99 -1.06
C GLY A 127 1.59 -3.09 0.31
N VAL A 128 2.33 -2.81 1.40
CA VAL A 128 1.78 -2.91 2.76
C VAL A 128 0.66 -1.90 3.00
N VAL A 129 0.77 -0.68 2.46
CA VAL A 129 -0.31 0.30 2.54
C VAL A 129 -1.57 -0.17 1.79
N CYS A 130 -1.42 -0.77 0.61
CA CYS A 130 -2.54 -1.39 -0.10
C CYS A 130 -3.20 -2.50 0.73
N HIS A 131 -2.41 -3.38 1.34
CA HIS A 131 -2.93 -4.42 2.22
C HIS A 131 -3.65 -3.84 3.44
N GLU A 132 -3.05 -2.86 4.11
CA GLU A 132 -3.63 -2.19 5.28
C GLU A 132 -4.95 -1.48 4.94
N ARG A 133 -5.09 -0.89 3.75
CA ARG A 133 -6.34 -0.22 3.34
C ARG A 133 -7.43 -1.20 2.93
N TYR A 134 -7.12 -2.15 2.05
CA TYR A 134 -8.12 -2.98 1.37
C TYR A 134 -8.38 -4.33 2.04
N ALA A 135 -7.39 -4.92 2.71
CA ALA A 135 -7.59 -6.19 3.42
C ALA A 135 -7.95 -5.98 4.90
N ILE A 136 -7.38 -4.96 5.54
CA ILE A 136 -7.53 -4.71 6.98
C ILE A 136 -8.51 -3.57 7.25
N GLY A 137 -8.32 -2.43 6.59
CA GLY A 137 -9.08 -1.20 6.79
C GLY A 137 -10.53 -1.28 6.30
N GLY A 138 -10.83 -2.20 5.38
CA GLY A 138 -12.17 -2.43 4.85
C GLY A 138 -12.56 -1.54 3.68
N ALA A 139 -11.60 -0.91 2.99
CA ALA A 139 -11.88 -0.27 1.70
C ALA A 139 -12.33 -1.33 0.68
N ASP A 140 -13.48 -1.12 0.03
CA ASP A 140 -13.99 -2.05 -0.98
C ASP A 140 -13.46 -1.66 -2.36
N PRO A 141 -12.59 -2.48 -3.00
CA PRO A 141 -11.99 -2.17 -4.31
C PRO A 141 -13.01 -2.09 -5.45
N LYS A 142 -14.27 -2.49 -5.22
CA LYS A 142 -15.36 -2.42 -6.21
C LYS A 142 -16.34 -1.28 -5.95
N SER A 143 -16.17 -0.55 -4.85
CA SER A 143 -17.03 0.59 -4.53
C SER A 143 -16.73 1.79 -5.41
N GLU A 144 -17.72 2.65 -5.62
CA GLU A 144 -17.53 3.93 -6.32
C GLU A 144 -16.48 4.81 -5.62
N GLN A 145 -16.37 4.70 -4.30
CA GLN A 145 -15.44 5.49 -3.51
C GLN A 145 -13.98 5.06 -3.71
N TRP A 146 -13.69 3.76 -3.78
CA TRP A 146 -12.31 3.24 -3.72
C TRP A 146 -11.83 2.54 -4.99
N SER A 147 -12.71 2.27 -5.96
CA SER A 147 -12.32 1.54 -7.19
C SER A 147 -11.24 2.25 -8.01
N SER A 148 -11.30 3.59 -8.11
CA SER A 148 -10.28 4.36 -8.84
C SER A 148 -8.93 4.36 -8.10
N GLU A 149 -8.92 4.56 -6.79
CA GLU A 149 -7.70 4.47 -5.98
C GLU A 149 -7.10 3.06 -6.07
N TYR A 150 -7.93 2.01 -5.92
CA TYR A 150 -7.49 0.63 -6.02
C TYR A 150 -6.88 0.33 -7.38
N ALA A 151 -7.56 0.69 -8.48
CA ALA A 151 -7.05 0.48 -9.83
C ALA A 151 -5.69 1.15 -10.03
N THR A 152 -5.55 2.39 -9.56
CA THR A 152 -4.35 3.22 -9.74
C THR A 152 -3.16 2.70 -8.92
N TRP A 153 -3.38 2.26 -7.68
CA TRP A 153 -2.31 1.99 -6.72
C TRP A 153 -2.15 0.51 -6.33
N CYS A 154 -3.26 -0.22 -6.23
CA CYS A 154 -3.33 -1.50 -5.51
C CYS A 154 -3.82 -2.67 -6.37
N SER A 155 -4.10 -2.44 -7.65
CA SER A 155 -4.39 -3.50 -8.60
C SER A 155 -3.11 -4.20 -9.04
N PRO A 156 -3.16 -5.49 -9.42
CA PRO A 156 -2.04 -6.17 -10.08
C PRO A 156 -1.57 -5.47 -11.37
N GLU A 157 -2.45 -4.69 -12.01
CA GLU A 157 -2.20 -3.94 -13.23
C GLU A 157 -1.75 -2.48 -12.97
N SER A 158 -1.52 -2.08 -11.72
CA SER A 158 -1.10 -0.72 -11.36
C SER A 158 0.24 -0.36 -12.02
N GLU A 159 0.21 0.65 -12.91
CA GLU A 159 1.42 1.18 -13.55
C GLU A 159 2.36 1.85 -12.54
N ILE A 160 1.81 2.48 -11.49
CA ILE A 160 2.59 3.09 -10.40
C ILE A 160 3.36 2.00 -9.65
N TYR A 161 2.68 0.92 -9.25
CA TYR A 161 3.33 -0.18 -8.54
C TYR A 161 4.42 -0.82 -9.40
N ALA A 162 4.13 -1.08 -10.69
CA ALA A 162 5.10 -1.66 -11.60
C ALA A 162 6.33 -0.75 -11.79
N ALA A 163 6.14 0.57 -11.88
CA ALA A 163 7.23 1.53 -12.00
C ALA A 163 8.10 1.61 -10.73
N LEU A 164 7.48 1.61 -9.54
CA LEU A 164 8.20 1.56 -8.27
C LEU A 164 8.97 0.25 -8.12
N GLN A 165 8.36 -0.89 -8.48
CA GLN A 165 9.02 -2.20 -8.42
C GLN A 165 10.21 -2.28 -9.39
N ALA A 166 10.10 -1.64 -10.55
CA ALA A 166 11.20 -1.54 -11.51
C ALA A 166 12.28 -0.50 -11.11
N GLY A 167 12.06 0.28 -10.05
CA GLY A 167 12.92 1.40 -9.66
C GLY A 167 12.97 2.52 -10.71
N ALA A 168 11.93 2.62 -11.56
CA ALA A 168 11.84 3.65 -12.60
C ALA A 168 11.41 5.02 -12.04
N VAL A 169 10.74 5.01 -10.88
CA VAL A 169 10.30 6.17 -10.12
C VAL A 169 10.48 5.88 -8.63
N ASP A 170 10.40 6.91 -7.82
CA ASP A 170 10.38 6.87 -6.36
C ASP A 170 9.28 7.81 -5.80
N TYR A 171 9.14 7.88 -4.48
CA TYR A 171 8.15 8.76 -3.85
C TYR A 171 8.37 10.26 -4.07
N ASP A 172 9.57 10.69 -4.45
CA ASP A 172 9.86 12.09 -4.77
C ASP A 172 9.52 12.44 -6.23
N THR A 173 9.48 11.45 -7.14
CA THR A 173 9.34 11.65 -8.60
C THR A 173 8.06 11.08 -9.22
N LEU A 174 7.34 10.19 -8.52
CA LEU A 174 6.17 9.50 -9.12
C LEU A 174 5.05 10.47 -9.53
N ALA A 175 4.80 11.53 -8.75
CA ALA A 175 3.70 12.45 -9.02
C ALA A 175 3.87 13.19 -10.36
N GLU A 176 5.11 13.57 -10.68
CA GLU A 176 5.44 14.18 -11.97
C GLU A 176 5.37 13.16 -13.11
N SER A 177 5.86 11.95 -12.85
CA SER A 177 5.91 10.86 -13.85
C SER A 177 4.53 10.39 -14.29
N PHE A 178 3.53 10.48 -13.40
CA PHE A 178 2.15 10.03 -13.63
C PHE A 178 1.14 11.19 -13.71
N ALA A 179 1.61 12.42 -13.94
CA ALA A 179 0.75 13.61 -14.03
C ALA A 179 -0.30 13.56 -15.16
N MET A 180 -0.14 12.65 -16.12
CA MET A 180 -1.02 12.46 -17.28
C MET A 180 -2.12 11.40 -17.07
N LEU A 181 -2.16 10.74 -15.91
CA LEU A 181 -3.27 9.83 -15.57
C LEU A 181 -4.58 10.60 -15.43
N GLU A 182 -5.71 9.92 -15.64
CA GLU A 182 -7.05 10.50 -15.47
C GLU A 182 -7.24 11.06 -14.06
N VAL A 183 -6.72 10.35 -13.06
CA VAL A 183 -6.60 10.81 -11.68
C VAL A 183 -5.12 10.78 -11.31
N PRO A 184 -4.40 11.91 -11.46
CA PRO A 184 -2.97 11.93 -11.19
C PRO A 184 -2.70 11.79 -9.68
N PRO A 185 -1.68 11.02 -9.29
CA PRO A 185 -1.31 10.88 -7.89
C PRO A 185 -0.80 12.20 -7.33
N ARG A 186 -1.10 12.45 -6.06
CA ARG A 186 -0.53 13.59 -5.33
C ARG A 186 0.93 13.30 -4.99
N ALA A 187 1.68 14.34 -4.63
CA ALA A 187 3.05 14.16 -4.14
C ALA A 187 3.04 13.28 -2.88
N VAL A 188 3.74 12.15 -2.91
CA VAL A 188 3.98 11.33 -1.71
C VAL A 188 5.13 11.95 -0.92
N GLY A 189 6.30 12.05 -1.55
CA GLY A 189 7.52 12.61 -0.97
C GLY A 189 8.14 11.72 0.10
N THR A 190 9.45 11.86 0.28
CA THR A 190 10.23 11.14 1.30
C THR A 190 10.48 11.95 2.58
N GLU A 191 10.01 13.20 2.65
CA GLU A 191 10.08 14.07 3.82
C GLU A 191 8.72 14.16 4.52
N ALA A 192 8.71 14.33 5.84
CA ALA A 192 7.47 14.54 6.58
C ALA A 192 6.76 15.80 6.08
N ARG A 193 5.48 15.67 5.70
CA ARG A 193 4.69 16.77 5.16
C ARG A 193 3.27 16.79 5.74
N PRO A 194 2.59 17.96 5.73
CA PRO A 194 1.16 18.01 6.01
C PRO A 194 0.38 17.14 5.02
N SER A 195 -0.77 16.63 5.47
CA SER A 195 -1.74 16.03 4.56
C SER A 195 -2.17 17.03 3.49
N THR A 196 -2.25 16.54 2.26
CA THR A 196 -2.70 17.34 1.12
C THR A 196 -4.22 17.44 1.17
N LYS A 197 -4.76 18.65 1.06
CA LYS A 197 -6.22 18.88 0.95
C LYS A 197 -6.66 18.50 -0.47
#